data_AF-A0A0J6V804-F1
#
_entry.id   AF-A0A0J6V804-F1
#
_cell.length_a   1.000
_cell.length_b   1.000
_cell.length_c   1.000
_cell.angle_alpha   90.00
_cell.angle_beta   90.00
_cell.angle_gamma   90.00
#
_symmetry.space_group_name_H-M   'P 1'
#
loop_
_entity.id
_entity.type
_entity.pdbx_description
1 polymer ?
#
loop_
_entity_poly.entity_id
_entity_poly.type
_entity_poly.pdbx_seq_one_letter_code
_entity_poly.pdbx_strand_id
1 'polypeptide(L)'
;MTDDIRLLAFSAALGFVHIVAASAAGLGQRGGLAWAAGNRDSEGEVTGAAARLQRASKNFFETFPLFAALVLAAAVSGRQGGAVTWGAQLYFWARLLYLPIYGFGIPWIRTPVWGVAIVGIGFVFAGLFGWAGPGAP
;
A
#
# COMPACT_ATOMS: atom_id res chain seq x y z
N MET A 1 5.10 -15.66 14.65
CA MET A 1 4.57 -14.63 13.73
C MET A 1 3.93 -15.35 12.56
N THR A 2 2.63 -15.13 12.33
CA THR A 2 1.87 -15.73 11.24
C THR A 2 2.13 -14.99 9.93
N ASP A 3 1.87 -15.63 8.78
CA ASP A 3 2.20 -15.07 7.47
C ASP A 3 1.46 -13.77 7.16
N ASP A 4 0.19 -13.66 7.56
CA ASP A 4 -0.60 -12.43 7.46
C ASP A 4 0.03 -11.26 8.23
N ILE A 5 0.56 -11.52 9.44
CA ILE A 5 1.27 -10.50 10.24
C ILE A 5 2.62 -10.16 9.62
N ARG A 6 3.34 -11.13 9.03
CA ARG A 6 4.56 -10.84 8.27
C ARG A 6 4.27 -9.90 7.11
N LEU A 7 3.21 -10.19 6.34
CA LEU A 7 2.80 -9.40 5.19
C LEU A 7 2.32 -8.01 5.61
N LEU A 8 1.63 -7.88 6.74
CA LEU A 8 1.31 -6.58 7.32
C LEU A 8 2.58 -5.77 7.64
N ALA A 9 3.57 -6.39 8.28
CA ALA A 9 4.84 -5.73 8.59
C ALA A 9 5.58 -5.30 7.31
N PHE A 10 5.63 -6.16 6.28
CA PHE A 10 6.20 -5.80 4.98
C PHE A 10 5.40 -4.72 4.26
N SER A 11 4.07 -4.70 4.36
CA SER A 11 3.24 -3.61 3.84
C SER A 11 3.53 -2.29 4.56
N ALA A 12 3.75 -2.29 5.88
CA ALA A 12 4.16 -1.09 6.60
C ALA A 12 5.53 -0.57 6.12
N ALA A 13 6.51 -1.47 5.94
CA ALA A 13 7.80 -1.14 5.35
C ALA A 13 7.65 -0.60 3.91
N LEU A 14 6.75 -1.18 3.11
CA LEU A 14 6.43 -0.69 1.78
C LEU A 14 5.78 0.70 1.80
N GLY A 15 4.96 1.01 2.80
CA GLY A 15 4.44 2.36 3.03
C GLY A 15 5.56 3.38 3.27
N PHE A 16 6.59 3.00 4.04
CA PHE A 16 7.79 3.82 4.19
C PHE A 16 8.52 4.03 2.85
N VAL A 17 8.64 2.97 2.03
CA VAL A 17 9.21 3.09 0.67
C VAL A 17 8.40 4.07 -0.20
N HIS A 18 7.06 4.08 -0.11
CA HIS A 18 6.23 5.05 -0.82
C HIS A 18 6.53 6.49 -0.41
N ILE A 19 6.66 6.74 0.90
CA ILE A 19 7.03 8.06 1.45
C ILE A 19 8.39 8.48 0.90
N VAL A 20 9.40 7.63 1.05
CA VAL A 20 10.78 7.93 0.62
C VAL A 20 10.84 8.17 -0.89
N ALA A 21 10.18 7.34 -1.69
CA ALA A 21 10.16 7.50 -3.15
C ALA A 21 9.52 8.82 -3.58
N ALA A 22 8.38 9.21 -2.99
CA ALA A 22 7.71 10.47 -3.29
C ALA A 22 8.52 11.70 -2.83
N SER A 23 9.13 11.62 -1.65
CA SER A 23 9.98 12.69 -1.11
C SER A 23 11.25 12.87 -1.93
N ALA A 24 11.98 11.79 -2.21
CA ALA A 24 13.24 11.82 -2.94
C ALA A 24 13.05 12.29 -4.40
N ALA A 25 12.04 11.79 -5.09
CA ALA A 25 11.79 12.17 -6.49
C ALA A 25 11.43 13.66 -6.65
N GLY A 26 10.75 14.25 -5.65
CA GLY A 26 10.37 15.66 -5.67
C GLY A 26 11.41 16.62 -5.08
N LEU A 27 12.47 16.12 -4.42
CA LEU A 27 13.39 16.95 -3.64
C LEU A 27 14.02 18.08 -4.46
N GLY A 28 14.55 17.77 -5.64
CA GLY A 28 15.16 18.78 -6.52
C GLY A 28 14.18 19.85 -6.98
N GLN A 29 12.95 19.46 -7.30
CA GLN A 29 11.89 20.37 -7.77
C GLN A 29 11.39 21.30 -6.67
N ARG A 30 11.54 20.90 -5.40
CA ARG A 30 11.15 21.70 -4.24
C ARG A 30 12.27 22.62 -3.74
N GLY A 31 13.45 22.65 -4.38
CA GLY A 31 14.59 23.48 -3.94
C GLY A 31 15.64 22.73 -3.13
N GLY A 32 15.65 21.40 -3.19
CA GLY A 32 16.74 20.57 -2.67
C GLY A 32 16.78 20.48 -1.14
N LEU A 33 17.97 20.22 -0.60
CA LEU A 33 18.19 20.04 0.84
C LEU A 33 17.87 21.29 1.66
N ALA A 34 18.07 22.49 1.09
CA ALA A 34 17.72 23.75 1.74
C ALA A 34 16.21 23.84 2.02
N TRP A 35 15.38 23.45 1.05
CA TRP A 35 13.94 23.36 1.27
C TRP A 35 13.58 22.26 2.27
N ALA A 36 14.20 21.10 2.17
CA ALA A 36 13.90 19.96 3.06
C ALA A 36 14.26 20.24 4.53
N ALA A 37 15.30 21.05 4.77
CA ALA A 37 15.76 21.50 6.08
C ALA A 37 15.00 22.74 6.62
N GLY A 38 14.33 23.50 5.75
CA GLY A 38 13.47 24.61 6.12
C GLY A 38 12.07 24.18 6.57
N ASN A 39 11.20 25.16 6.83
CA ASN A 39 9.83 24.94 7.31
C ASN A 39 8.87 24.34 6.27
N ARG A 40 9.30 24.18 5.01
CA ARG A 40 8.51 23.60 3.90
C ARG A 40 7.19 24.35 3.64
N ASP A 41 7.16 25.65 3.94
CA ASP A 41 5.95 26.49 3.87
C ASP A 41 5.36 26.62 2.46
N SER A 42 6.16 26.35 1.42
CA SER A 42 5.65 26.12 0.06
C SER A 42 5.77 24.64 -0.29
N GLU A 43 4.65 23.98 -0.63
CA GLU A 43 4.65 22.55 -0.96
C GLU A 43 5.50 22.23 -2.21
N GLY A 44 5.81 23.24 -3.03
CA GLY A 44 6.57 23.16 -4.26
C GLY A 44 5.86 22.27 -5.29
N GLU A 45 5.47 22.82 -6.43
CA GLU A 45 4.82 22.01 -7.46
C GLU A 45 5.80 20.94 -7.97
N VAL A 46 5.39 19.68 -7.85
CA VAL A 46 6.10 18.55 -8.44
C VAL A 46 5.42 18.11 -9.72
N THR A 47 6.21 17.77 -10.73
CA THR A 47 5.75 17.34 -12.06
C THR A 47 6.37 16.00 -12.45
N GLY A 48 5.84 15.39 -13.51
CA GLY A 48 6.36 14.14 -14.07
C GLY A 48 6.32 12.96 -13.08
N ALA A 49 7.44 12.25 -12.94
CA ALA A 49 7.56 11.07 -12.09
C ALA A 49 7.37 11.38 -10.60
N ALA A 50 7.83 12.54 -10.14
CA ALA A 50 7.68 12.97 -8.75
C ALA A 50 6.20 13.15 -8.37
N ALA A 51 5.42 13.83 -9.22
CA ALA A 51 3.98 13.97 -9.06
C ALA A 51 3.26 12.61 -9.07
N ARG A 52 3.72 11.69 -9.93
CA ARG A 52 3.17 10.34 -9.99
C ARG A 52 3.43 9.57 -8.69
N LEU A 53 4.66 9.56 -8.19
CA LEU A 53 5.00 8.88 -6.94
C LEU A 53 4.27 9.47 -5.72
N GLN A 54 4.04 10.79 -5.68
CA GLN A 54 3.24 11.42 -4.64
C GLN A 54 1.78 10.92 -4.65
N ARG A 55 1.16 10.80 -5.84
CA ARG A 55 -0.18 10.20 -5.98
C ARG A 55 -0.19 8.73 -5.60
N ALA A 56 0.84 7.97 -5.97
CA ALA A 56 0.96 6.57 -5.58
C ALA A 56 1.06 6.41 -4.05
N SER A 57 1.85 7.25 -3.39
CA SER A 57 1.96 7.29 -1.94
C SER A 57 0.62 7.60 -1.28
N LYS A 58 -0.07 8.66 -1.72
CA LYS A 58 -1.39 9.00 -1.18
C LYS A 58 -2.39 7.84 -1.33
N ASN A 59 -2.40 7.19 -2.50
CA ASN A 59 -3.28 6.05 -2.76
C ASN A 59 -2.96 4.82 -1.89
N PHE A 60 -1.68 4.58 -1.57
CA PHE A 60 -1.31 3.53 -0.62
C PHE A 60 -1.93 3.81 0.76
N PHE A 61 -1.77 5.04 1.26
CA PHE A 61 -2.27 5.45 2.58
C PHE A 61 -3.80 5.57 2.68
N GLU A 62 -4.53 5.67 1.57
CA GLU A 62 -6.00 5.57 1.57
C GLU A 62 -6.49 4.16 1.91
N THR A 63 -5.70 3.13 1.64
CA THR A 63 -6.13 1.72 1.81
C THR A 63 -5.37 0.96 2.89
N PHE A 64 -4.13 1.37 3.18
CA PHE A 64 -3.29 0.69 4.17
C PHE A 64 -3.91 0.66 5.58
N PRO A 65 -4.50 1.75 6.11
CA PRO A 65 -5.14 1.71 7.42
C PRO A 65 -6.28 0.68 7.49
N LEU A 66 -7.08 0.55 6.42
CA LEU A 66 -8.15 -0.43 6.33
C LEU A 66 -7.59 -1.86 6.37
N PHE A 67 -6.58 -2.13 5.55
CA PHE A 67 -5.88 -3.42 5.52
C PHE A 67 -5.28 -3.77 6.88
N ALA A 68 -4.52 -2.84 7.46
CA ALA A 68 -3.85 -3.02 8.74
C ALA A 68 -4.83 -3.30 9.88
N ALA A 69 -5.92 -2.52 9.96
CA ALA A 69 -6.94 -2.71 10.98
C ALA A 69 -7.60 -4.10 10.88
N LEU A 70 -7.90 -4.57 9.66
CA LEU A 70 -8.54 -5.88 9.46
C LEU A 70 -7.61 -7.06 9.78
N VAL A 71 -6.34 -6.99 9.37
CA VAL A 71 -5.36 -8.05 9.69
C VAL A 71 -5.10 -8.12 11.20
N LEU A 72 -4.94 -6.96 11.85
CA LEU A 72 -4.80 -6.90 13.31
C LEU A 72 -6.05 -7.40 14.02
N ALA A 73 -7.25 -7.03 13.54
CA ALA A 73 -8.51 -7.55 14.07
C ALA A 73 -8.59 -9.07 13.95
N ALA A 74 -8.16 -9.65 12.83
CA ALA A 74 -8.14 -11.11 12.63
C ALA A 74 -7.18 -11.79 13.61
N ALA A 75 -6.00 -11.20 13.83
CA ALA A 75 -5.02 -11.72 14.77
C ALA A 75 -5.53 -11.71 16.23
N VAL A 76 -6.10 -10.59 16.70
CA VAL A 76 -6.58 -10.49 18.08
C VAL A 76 -7.88 -11.26 18.35
N SER A 77 -8.70 -11.47 17.33
CA SER A 77 -9.94 -12.26 17.44
C SER A 77 -9.74 -13.75 17.21
N GLY A 78 -8.51 -14.21 16.93
CA GLY A 78 -8.22 -15.60 16.62
C GLY A 78 -8.84 -16.09 15.30
N ARG A 79 -9.20 -15.16 14.40
CA ARG A 79 -9.86 -15.43 13.12
C ARG A 79 -8.90 -15.46 11.93
N GLN A 80 -7.63 -15.76 12.22
CA GLN A 80 -6.63 -15.99 11.18
C GLN A 80 -6.96 -17.28 10.43
N GLY A 81 -6.62 -17.34 9.13
CA GLY A 81 -6.97 -18.48 8.29
C GLY A 81 -6.73 -18.22 6.81
N GLY A 82 -7.15 -19.16 5.96
CA GLY A 82 -6.89 -19.13 4.52
C GLY A 82 -7.30 -17.82 3.84
N ALA A 83 -8.52 -17.35 4.06
CA ALA A 83 -9.02 -16.09 3.51
C ALA A 83 -8.16 -14.88 3.91
N VAL A 84 -7.79 -14.77 5.18
CA VAL A 84 -6.96 -13.67 5.70
C VAL A 84 -5.56 -13.72 5.07
N THR A 85 -4.96 -14.91 4.99
CA THR A 85 -3.64 -15.11 4.38
C THR A 85 -3.65 -14.80 2.88
N TRP A 86 -4.66 -15.26 2.13
CA TRP A 86 -4.84 -14.91 0.72
C TRP A 86 -5.04 -13.40 0.53
N GLY A 87 -5.90 -12.79 1.36
CA GLY A 87 -6.15 -11.36 1.32
C GLY A 87 -4.90 -10.52 1.55
N ALA A 88 -4.08 -10.92 2.53
CA ALA A 88 -2.81 -10.27 2.82
C ALA A 88 -1.79 -10.41 1.68
N GLN A 89 -1.72 -11.57 1.03
CA GLN A 89 -0.84 -11.77 -0.13
C GLN A 89 -1.27 -10.89 -1.31
N LEU A 90 -2.56 -10.91 -1.66
CA LEU A 90 -3.11 -10.09 -2.74
C LEU A 90 -2.84 -8.60 -2.50
N TYR A 91 -3.06 -8.12 -1.27
CA TYR A 91 -2.78 -6.73 -0.91
C TYR A 91 -1.30 -6.39 -1.05
N PHE A 92 -0.42 -7.15 -0.41
CA PHE A 92 1.02 -6.85 -0.40
C PHE A 92 1.61 -6.84 -1.81
N TRP A 93 1.41 -7.91 -2.59
CA TRP A 93 2.01 -8.03 -3.92
C TRP A 93 1.44 -7.01 -4.90
N ALA A 94 0.13 -6.73 -4.84
CA ALA A 94 -0.46 -5.67 -5.64
C ALA A 94 0.16 -4.31 -5.32
N ARG A 95 0.38 -3.98 -4.04
CA ARG A 95 1.00 -2.70 -3.65
C ARG A 95 2.48 -2.63 -4.02
N LEU A 96 3.20 -3.74 -3.92
CA LEU A 96 4.60 -3.81 -4.34
C LEU A 96 4.74 -3.51 -5.85
N LEU A 97 3.83 -4.07 -6.66
CA LEU A 97 3.81 -3.85 -8.11
C LEU A 97 3.25 -2.47 -8.49
N TYR A 98 2.29 -1.94 -7.73
CA TYR A 98 1.66 -0.65 -8.02
C TYR A 98 2.66 0.51 -8.03
N LEU A 99 3.59 0.54 -7.07
CA LEU A 99 4.57 1.61 -6.94
C LEU A 99 5.43 1.83 -8.20
N PRO A 100 6.15 0.82 -8.75
CA PRO A 100 6.92 1.00 -9.98
C PRO A 100 6.03 1.29 -11.19
N ILE A 101 4.88 0.62 -11.34
CA ILE A 101 3.94 0.87 -12.46
C ILE A 101 3.52 2.34 -12.49
N TYR A 102 3.16 2.88 -11.32
CA TYR A 102 2.71 4.26 -11.21
C TYR A 102 3.86 5.24 -11.42
N GLY A 103 5.06 4.96 -10.87
CA GLY A 103 6.26 5.77 -11.06
C GLY A 103 6.65 5.92 -12.52
N PHE A 104 6.73 4.81 -13.26
CA PHE A 104 7.02 4.78 -14.70
C PHE A 104 5.86 5.31 -15.56
N GLY A 105 4.66 5.44 -14.99
CA GLY A 105 3.51 6.01 -15.68
C GLY A 105 2.91 5.06 -16.73
N ILE A 106 3.01 3.75 -16.52
CA ILE A 106 2.46 2.74 -17.43
C ILE A 106 0.92 2.81 -17.34
N PRO A 107 0.22 3.26 -18.41
CA PRO A 107 -1.22 3.42 -18.37
C PRO A 107 -1.93 2.05 -18.37
N TRP A 108 -3.23 2.05 -18.03
CA TRP A 108 -4.13 0.89 -18.05
C TRP A 108 -3.86 -0.23 -17.03
N ILE A 109 -2.60 -0.51 -16.66
CA ILE A 109 -2.26 -1.60 -15.72
C ILE A 109 -2.50 -1.19 -14.25
N ARG A 110 -2.47 0.11 -13.94
CA ARG A 110 -2.66 0.63 -12.57
C ARG A 110 -4.00 0.24 -11.95
N THR A 111 -5.08 0.25 -12.73
CA THR A 111 -6.44 0.06 -12.22
C THR A 111 -6.70 -1.40 -11.85
N PRO A 112 -6.37 -2.39 -12.70
CA PRO A 112 -6.42 -3.80 -12.32
C PRO A 112 -5.58 -4.12 -11.08
N VAL A 113 -4.34 -3.63 -11.02
CA VAL A 113 -3.45 -3.89 -9.87
C VAL A 113 -4.01 -3.29 -8.58
N TRP A 114 -4.56 -2.08 -8.63
CA TRP A 114 -5.28 -1.51 -7.49
C TRP A 114 -6.49 -2.35 -7.09
N GLY A 115 -7.26 -2.84 -8.07
CA GLY A 115 -8.40 -3.71 -7.84
C GLY A 115 -8.04 -5.00 -7.09
N VAL A 116 -6.90 -5.60 -7.42
CA VAL A 116 -6.37 -6.78 -6.70
C VAL A 116 -6.12 -6.47 -5.22
N ALA A 117 -5.59 -5.28 -4.90
CA ALA A 117 -5.39 -4.88 -3.50
C ALA A 117 -6.74 -4.73 -2.76
N ILE A 118 -7.77 -4.20 -3.41
CA ILE A 118 -9.11 -4.08 -2.84
C ILE A 118 -9.76 -5.44 -2.61
N VAL A 119 -9.64 -6.36 -3.57
CA VAL A 119 -10.09 -7.75 -3.40
C VAL A 119 -9.37 -8.40 -2.20
N GLY A 120 -8.07 -8.13 -2.04
CA GLY A 120 -7.31 -8.58 -0.88
C GLY A 120 -7.89 -8.11 0.45
N ILE A 121 -8.23 -6.82 0.55
CA ILE A 121 -8.93 -6.26 1.73
C ILE A 121 -10.27 -6.97 1.96
N GLY A 122 -11.05 -7.18 0.90
CA GLY A 122 -12.34 -7.89 0.97
C GLY A 122 -12.20 -9.33 1.48
N PHE A 123 -11.13 -10.02 1.11
CA PHE A 123 -10.86 -11.38 1.59
C PHE A 123 -10.54 -11.41 3.08
N VAL A 124 -9.71 -10.47 3.57
CA VAL A 124 -9.44 -10.35 5.02
C VAL A 124 -10.73 -10.07 5.78
N PHE A 125 -11.55 -9.12 5.27
CA PHE A 125 -12.84 -8.81 5.85
C PHE A 125 -13.76 -10.04 5.90
N ALA A 126 -13.92 -10.79 4.81
CA ALA A 126 -14.75 -11.99 4.78
C ALA A 126 -14.23 -13.10 5.71
N GLY A 127 -12.91 -13.22 5.87
CA GLY A 127 -12.29 -14.13 6.85
C GLY A 127 -12.71 -13.85 8.29
N LEU A 128 -12.89 -12.57 8.66
CA LEU A 128 -13.45 -12.17 9.96
C LEU A 128 -14.89 -12.66 10.17
N PHE A 129 -15.61 -13.06 9.13
CA PHE A 129 -16.96 -13.61 9.23
C PHE A 129 -17.03 -15.11 8.92
N GLY A 130 -15.87 -15.76 8.76
CA GLY A 130 -15.77 -17.23 8.73
C GLY A 130 -15.70 -17.83 7.34
N TRP A 131 -15.55 -17.00 6.31
CA TRP A 131 -15.21 -17.49 4.99
C TRP A 131 -13.76 -18.00 4.97
N ALA A 132 -13.55 -19.22 4.48
CA ALA A 132 -12.26 -19.91 4.55
C ALA A 132 -11.28 -19.54 3.43
N GLY A 133 -11.77 -18.90 2.35
CA GLY A 133 -10.96 -18.49 1.20
C GLY A 133 -11.39 -19.19 -0.09
N PRO A 134 -10.74 -18.88 -1.22
CA PRO A 134 -11.01 -19.54 -2.49
C PRO A 134 -10.66 -21.03 -2.43
N GLY A 135 -11.55 -21.89 -2.94
CA GLY A 135 -11.31 -23.33 -3.03
C GLY A 135 -11.44 -24.10 -1.71
N ALA A 136 -11.91 -23.46 -0.64
CA ALA A 136 -12.39 -24.18 0.54
C ALA A 136 -13.74 -24.86 0.23
N PRO A 137 -14.00 -26.08 0.78
CA PRO A 137 -15.29 -26.74 0.63
C PRO A 137 -16.45 -25.94 1.25
#